data_AF-A0A7X8NAJ3-F1
#
_entry.id   AF-A0A7X8NAJ3-F1
#
_cell.length_a   1.000
_cell.length_b   1.000
_cell.length_c   1.000
_cell.angle_alpha   90.00
_cell.angle_beta   90.00
_cell.angle_gamma   90.00
#
_symmetry.space_group_name_H-M   'P 1'
#
loop_
_entity.id
_entity.type
_entity.pdbx_description
1 polymer ?
#
loop_
_entity_poly.entity_id
_entity_poly.type
_entity_poly.pdbx_seq_one_letter_code
_entity_poly.pdbx_strand_id
1 'polypeptide(L)'
;MFDELEKYKTNGHFFFEKNDDLREICNAPKSGIGIYLIYALKKGKIELVYIGSTGKITQNGMIKTRKGGIYDRLVNGKQFGEIRNRAWNKQMIIE
;
A
#
# COMPACT_ATOMS: atom_id res chain seq x y z
N MET A 1 -10.17 15.25 0.61
CA MET A 1 -9.04 14.36 0.96
C MET A 1 -9.05 14.19 2.47
N PHE A 2 -8.33 13.23 3.07
CA PHE A 2 -8.34 13.08 4.53
C PHE A 2 -7.35 14.08 5.17
N ASP A 3 -7.87 15.07 5.90
CA ASP A 3 -7.04 16.09 6.58
C ASP A 3 -6.08 15.47 7.61
N GLU A 4 -6.46 14.33 8.19
CA GLU A 4 -5.62 13.59 9.15
C GLU A 4 -4.27 13.15 8.55
N LEU A 5 -4.19 13.01 7.21
CA LEU A 5 -2.95 12.62 6.52
C LEU A 5 -1.88 13.70 6.60
N GLU A 6 -2.26 14.97 6.80
CA GLU A 6 -1.33 16.09 6.89
C GLU A 6 -0.43 16.01 8.13
N LYS A 7 -0.83 15.23 9.15
CA LYS A 7 -0.05 15.02 10.37
C LYS A 7 1.15 14.09 10.18
N TYR A 8 1.21 13.35 9.06
CA TYR A 8 2.32 12.43 8.80
C TYR A 8 3.56 13.19 8.29
N LYS A 9 4.68 13.05 9.01
CA LYS A 9 5.94 13.74 8.69
C LYS A 9 6.60 13.27 7.38
N THR A 10 6.27 12.07 6.95
CA THR A 10 6.81 11.44 5.73
C THR A 10 5.66 10.89 4.92
N ASN A 11 5.58 11.29 3.65
CA ASN A 11 4.62 10.79 2.69
C ASN A 11 5.34 10.51 1.37
N GLY A 12 4.66 9.77 0.48
CA GLY A 12 5.18 9.40 -0.82
C GLY A 12 4.10 8.71 -1.63
N HIS A 13 4.34 8.55 -2.92
CA HIS A 13 3.46 7.83 -3.82
C HIS A 13 4.27 7.19 -4.94
N PHE A 14 3.64 6.26 -5.64
CA PHE A 14 4.11 5.70 -6.89
C PHE A 14 2.90 5.36 -7.77
N PHE A 15 3.11 5.32 -9.07
CA PHE A 15 2.11 4.82 -10.03
C PHE A 15 2.40 3.35 -10.32
N PHE A 16 1.33 2.60 -10.58
CA PHE A 16 1.40 1.18 -10.90
C PHE A 16 0.46 0.90 -12.07
N GLU A 17 1.04 0.36 -13.14
CA GLU A 17 0.35 0.00 -14.36
C GLU A 17 0.34 -1.50 -14.59
N LYS A 18 -0.51 -1.96 -15.51
CA LYS A 18 -0.75 -3.40 -15.79
C LYS A 18 0.50 -4.24 -16.08
N ASN A 19 1.56 -3.63 -16.60
CA ASN A 19 2.79 -4.30 -17.04
C ASN A 19 3.93 -4.15 -16.04
N ASP A 20 3.72 -3.42 -14.94
CA ASP A 20 4.75 -3.19 -13.95
C ASP A 20 4.92 -4.41 -13.04
N ASP A 21 6.12 -4.56 -12.48
CA ASP A 21 6.36 -5.42 -11.34
C ASP A 21 6.32 -4.57 -10.06
N LEU A 22 5.31 -4.83 -9.22
CA LEU A 22 5.10 -4.10 -7.97
C LEU A 22 6.32 -4.20 -7.04
N ARG A 23 7.18 -5.23 -7.15
CA ARG A 23 8.46 -5.33 -6.41
C ARG A 23 9.46 -4.26 -6.81
N GLU A 24 9.51 -3.93 -8.09
CA GLU A 24 10.50 -3.02 -8.65
C GLU A 24 10.07 -1.56 -8.45
N ILE A 25 8.79 -1.27 -8.64
CA ILE A 25 8.28 0.10 -8.60
C ILE A 25 7.90 0.58 -7.18
N CYS A 26 7.68 -0.33 -6.24
CA CYS A 26 7.26 0.03 -4.89
C CYS A 26 8.41 0.69 -4.13
N ASN A 27 8.28 2.00 -3.90
CA ASN A 27 9.25 2.81 -3.17
C ASN A 27 8.97 2.89 -1.65
N ALA A 28 8.03 2.10 -1.13
CA ALA A 28 7.64 2.16 0.27
C ALA A 28 8.76 1.64 1.22
N PRO A 29 8.87 2.17 2.44
CA PRO A 29 9.92 1.76 3.38
C PRO A 29 9.72 0.34 3.92
N LYS A 30 10.81 -0.45 3.93
CA LYS A 30 10.86 -1.82 4.51
C LYS A 30 10.83 -1.86 6.04
N SER A 31 11.11 -0.74 6.70
CA SER A 31 11.03 -0.56 8.16
C SER A 31 9.95 0.42 8.60
N GLY A 32 9.17 0.96 7.65
CA GLY A 32 8.18 2.00 7.94
C GLY A 32 6.92 1.45 8.60
N ILE A 33 6.28 2.33 9.37
CA ILE A 33 5.00 2.14 10.04
C ILE A 33 4.09 3.27 9.58
N GLY A 34 2.81 2.96 9.39
CA GLY A 34 1.85 3.95 8.96
C GLY A 34 0.73 3.31 8.16
N ILE A 35 0.16 4.13 7.28
CA ILE A 35 -0.98 3.79 6.44
C ILE A 35 -0.61 3.96 4.97
N TYR A 36 -1.32 3.28 4.10
CA TYR A 36 -1.22 3.44 2.67
C TYR A 36 -2.63 3.38 2.06
N LEU A 37 -2.80 4.14 1.00
CA LEU A 37 -4.04 4.31 0.26
C LEU A 37 -3.78 3.86 -1.17
N ILE A 38 -4.69 3.07 -1.73
CA ILE A 38 -4.61 2.64 -3.13
C ILE A 38 -5.80 3.27 -3.85
N TYR A 39 -5.49 4.05 -4.87
CA TYR A 39 -6.47 4.71 -5.72
C TYR A 39 -6.45 4.06 -7.10
N ALA A 40 -7.61 3.72 -7.64
CA ALA A 40 -7.78 3.33 -9.02
C ALA A 40 -8.03 4.57 -9.88
N LEU A 41 -7.22 4.74 -10.92
CA LEU A 41 -7.45 5.75 -11.97
C LEU A 41 -8.14 5.05 -13.15
N LYS A 42 -9.47 5.16 -13.26
CA LYS A 42 -10.25 4.53 -14.32
C LYS A 42 -11.37 5.42 -14.82
N LYS A 43 -11.62 5.38 -16.14
CA LYS A 43 -12.74 6.11 -16.79
C LYS A 43 -12.77 7.61 -16.44
N GLY A 44 -11.60 8.25 -16.35
CA GLY A 44 -11.45 9.66 -16.00
C GLY A 44 -11.77 10.00 -14.53
N LYS A 45 -11.87 9.00 -13.65
CA LYS A 45 -12.15 9.16 -12.22
C LYS A 45 -11.00 8.61 -11.36
N ILE A 46 -10.85 9.18 -10.18
CA ILE A 46 -9.96 8.70 -9.12
C ILE A 46 -10.85 8.08 -8.04
N GLU A 47 -10.70 6.79 -7.78
CA GLU A 47 -11.51 6.04 -6.82
C GLU A 47 -10.62 5.42 -5.75
N LEU A 48 -10.93 5.62 -4.46
CA LEU A 48 -10.22 4.97 -3.37
C LEU A 48 -10.70 3.52 -3.24
N VAL A 49 -9.85 2.57 -3.61
CA VAL A 49 -10.22 1.14 -3.67
C VAL A 49 -9.69 0.33 -2.48
N TYR A 50 -8.68 0.83 -1.76
CA TYR A 50 -8.15 0.14 -0.60
C TYR A 50 -7.45 1.09 0.39
N ILE A 51 -7.65 0.83 1.68
CA ILE A 51 -6.91 1.45 2.77
C ILE A 51 -6.24 0.33 3.57
N GLY A 52 -4.94 0.46 3.81
CA GLY A 52 -4.20 -0.48 4.65
C GLY A 52 -3.26 0.20 5.62
N SER A 53 -2.82 -0.57 6.60
CA SER A 53 -1.89 -0.11 7.63
C SER A 53 -0.87 -1.19 8.01
N THR A 54 0.22 -0.75 8.64
CA THR A 54 1.24 -1.62 9.23
C THR A 54 1.84 -0.97 10.48
N GLY A 55 2.42 -1.81 11.33
CA GLY A 55 2.89 -1.44 12.66
C GLY A 55 1.87 -1.74 13.76
N LYS A 56 2.34 -1.80 15.00
CA LYS A 56 1.51 -2.06 16.19
C LYS A 56 2.03 -1.21 17.35
N ILE A 57 1.12 -0.61 18.11
CA ILE A 57 1.42 -0.04 19.42
C ILE A 57 1.28 -1.16 20.44
N THR A 58 2.33 -1.43 21.20
CA THR A 58 2.32 -2.44 22.28
C THR A 58 1.71 -1.85 23.55
N GLN A 59 1.37 -2.70 24.53
CA GLN A 59 0.71 -2.27 25.78
C GLN A 59 1.54 -1.26 26.57
N ASN A 60 2.87 -1.31 26.46
CA ASN A 60 3.80 -0.35 27.06
C ASN A 60 4.00 0.93 26.22
N GLY A 61 3.16 1.19 25.22
CA GLY A 61 3.22 2.38 24.37
C GLY A 61 4.32 2.36 23.30
N MET A 62 5.14 1.31 23.23
CA MET A 62 6.19 1.22 22.21
C MET A 62 5.61 0.92 20.83
N ILE A 63 6.26 1.49 19.82
CA ILE A 63 5.93 1.25 18.42
C ILE A 63 6.74 0.04 17.92
N LYS A 64 6.06 -1.00 17.45
CA LYS A 64 6.68 -2.19 16.87
C LYS A 64 6.44 -2.26 15.37
N THR A 65 7.53 -2.26 14.61
CA THR A 65 7.50 -2.52 13.15
C THR A 65 7.22 -3.98 12.89
N ARG A 66 6.27 -4.28 12.00
CA ARG A 66 6.12 -5.65 11.47
C ARG A 66 7.24 -5.94 10.48
N LYS A 67 7.69 -7.20 10.40
CA LYS A 67 8.73 -7.62 9.45
C LYS A 67 8.36 -7.16 8.03
N GLY A 68 9.26 -6.42 7.38
CA GLY A 68 9.07 -5.91 6.02
C GLY A 68 8.24 -4.62 5.87
N GLY A 69 7.73 -4.05 6.97
CA GLY A 69 7.20 -2.68 7.00
C GLY A 69 5.98 -2.47 6.11
N ILE A 70 5.90 -1.31 5.45
CA ILE A 70 4.83 -0.96 4.50
C ILE A 70 5.05 -1.71 3.18
N TYR A 71 6.31 -1.79 2.72
CA TYR A 71 6.70 -2.48 1.50
C TYR A 71 6.13 -3.90 1.42
N ASP A 72 6.34 -4.71 2.46
CA ASP A 72 5.90 -6.10 2.47
C ASP A 72 4.37 -6.23 2.42
N ARG A 73 3.63 -5.30 3.05
CA ARG A 73 2.18 -5.29 2.98
C ARG A 73 1.66 -4.93 1.59
N LEU A 74 2.32 -4.00 0.90
CA LEU A 74 1.96 -3.62 -0.47
C LEU A 74 2.31 -4.72 -1.47
N VAL A 75 3.49 -5.32 -1.37
CA VAL A 75 4.03 -6.25 -2.38
C VAL A 75 3.63 -7.70 -2.12
N ASN A 76 3.83 -8.17 -0.88
CA ASN A 76 3.66 -9.58 -0.50
C ASN A 76 2.35 -9.85 0.24
N GLY A 77 1.58 -8.81 0.57
CA GLY A 77 0.24 -8.96 1.15
C GLY A 77 -0.67 -9.80 0.25
N LYS A 78 -1.61 -10.55 0.85
CA LYS A 78 -2.61 -11.32 0.09
C LYS A 78 -3.86 -10.48 -0.17
N GLN A 79 -4.35 -10.51 -1.40
CA GLN A 79 -5.62 -9.92 -1.83
C GLN A 79 -6.11 -10.66 -3.08
N PHE A 80 -7.44 -10.77 -3.26
CA PHE A 80 -8.03 -11.50 -4.39
C PHE A 80 -7.54 -12.96 -4.50
N GLY A 81 -7.28 -13.61 -3.36
CA GLY A 81 -6.81 -15.00 -3.31
C GLY A 81 -5.30 -15.21 -3.56
N GLU A 82 -4.55 -14.19 -3.98
CA GLU A 82 -3.12 -14.29 -4.30
C GLU A 82 -2.28 -13.19 -3.64
N ILE A 83 -0.95 -13.22 -3.81
CA ILE A 83 -0.09 -12.10 -3.40
C ILE A 83 -0.30 -10.91 -4.33
N ARG A 84 -0.30 -9.69 -3.77
CA ARG A 84 -0.58 -8.44 -4.48
C ARG A 84 0.27 -8.22 -5.72
N ASN A 85 1.55 -8.59 -5.66
CA ASN A 85 2.47 -8.54 -6.81
C ASN A 85 1.95 -9.22 -8.08
N ARG A 86 1.04 -10.19 -7.94
CA ARG A 86 0.42 -10.92 -9.05
C ARG A 86 -1.07 -10.59 -9.18
N ALA A 87 -1.74 -10.51 -8.04
CA ALA A 87 -3.19 -10.35 -7.96
C ALA A 87 -3.66 -9.03 -8.60
N TRP A 88 -2.93 -7.93 -8.41
CA TRP A 88 -3.36 -6.64 -8.95
C TRP A 88 -3.18 -6.53 -10.46
N ASN A 89 -2.12 -7.10 -11.04
CA ASN A 89 -1.99 -7.16 -12.51
C ASN A 89 -3.15 -7.91 -13.14
N LYS A 90 -3.58 -9.02 -12.52
CA LYS A 90 -4.79 -9.74 -12.94
C LYS A 90 -6.06 -8.89 -12.77
N GLN A 91 -6.21 -8.22 -11.63
CA GLN A 91 -7.38 -7.38 -11.34
C GLN A 91 -7.52 -6.22 -12.34
N MET A 92 -6.41 -5.57 -12.70
CA MET A 92 -6.40 -4.45 -13.66
C MET A 92 -6.71 -4.88 -15.11
N ILE A 93 -6.58 -6.16 -15.45
CA ILE A 93 -6.98 -6.69 -16.77
C ILE A 93 -8.48 -6.98 -16.82
N ILE A 94 -9.09 -7.31 -15.68
CA ILE A 94 -10.51 -7.66 -15.58
C ILE A 94 -11.41 -6.40 -15.58
N GLU A 95 -10.95 -5.31 -14.94
CA GLU A 95 -11.69 -4.04 -14.81
C GLU A 95 -11.57 -3.09 -16.01
#